data_AF-A0A524DTV2-F1
#
_entry.id   AF-A0A524DTV2-F1
#
_cell.length_a   1.000
_cell.length_b   1.000
_cell.length_c   1.000
_cell.angle_alpha   90.00
_cell.angle_beta   90.00
_cell.angle_gamma   90.00
#
_symmetry.space_group_name_H-M   'P 1'
#
loop_
_entity.id
_entity.type
_entity.pdbx_description
1 polymer ?
#
loop_
_entity_poly.entity_id
_entity_poly.type
_entity_poly.pdbx_seq_one_letter_code
_entity_poly.pdbx_strand_id
1 'polypeptide(L)' 'KTDFTEVVIEERDPMEVTHIGPHQITPLGVPVINPAFDITPPEFVTAIITEKGILFPPYEKSIAKIF' A
#
# COMPACT_ATOMS: atom_id res chain seq x y z
N LYS A 1 -10.19 -13.94 7.82
CA LYS A 1 -8.86 -13.45 7.39
C LYS A 1 -9.03 -13.12 5.93
N THR A 2 -9.01 -11.84 5.56
CA THR A 2 -8.98 -11.40 4.16
C THR A 2 -7.72 -12.00 3.54
N ASP A 3 -7.86 -12.70 2.42
CA ASP A 3 -6.69 -13.16 1.68
C ASP A 3 -6.05 -11.97 0.98
N PHE A 4 -4.73 -11.90 0.90
CA PHE A 4 -4.03 -10.78 0.25
C PHE A 4 -4.42 -10.62 -1.23
N THR A 5 -4.91 -11.70 -1.86
CA THR A 5 -5.43 -11.70 -3.23
C THR A 5 -6.78 -10.99 -3.38
N GLU A 6 -7.47 -10.66 -2.30
CA GLU A 6 -8.75 -9.92 -2.32
C GLU A 6 -8.57 -8.41 -2.47
N VAL A 7 -7.35 -7.89 -2.27
CA VAL A 7 -7.02 -6.46 -2.43
C VAL A 7 -6.45 -6.21 -3.83
N VAL A 8 -7.16 -5.44 -4.65
CA VAL A 8 -6.69 -5.04 -5.99
C VAL A 8 -5.67 -3.91 -5.83
N ILE A 9 -4.46 -4.11 -6.36
CA ILE A 9 -3.43 -3.08 -6.43
C ILE A 9 -3.67 -2.22 -7.67
N GLU A 10 -3.84 -0.91 -7.47
CA GLU A 10 -4.00 0.06 -8.55
C GLU A 10 -2.70 0.19 -9.35
N GLU A 11 -2.77 0.03 -10.67
CA GLU A 11 -1.69 0.40 -11.60
C GLU A 11 -1.96 1.82 -12.11
N ARG A 12 -1.02 2.74 -11.86
CA ARG A 12 -1.16 4.16 -12.20
C ARG A 12 -0.50 4.50 -13.53
N ASP A 13 -0.79 5.72 -14.00
CA ASP A 13 -0.25 6.23 -15.26
C ASP A 13 1.29 6.12 -15.28
N PRO A 14 1.89 5.46 -16.29
CA PRO A 14 3.34 5.40 -16.47
C PRO A 14 4.04 6.77 -16.52
N MET A 15 3.31 7.86 -16.79
CA MET A 15 3.84 9.21 -16.74
C MET A 15 4.36 9.59 -15.35
N GLU A 16 3.82 9.06 -14.26
CA GLU A 16 4.29 9.37 -12.89
C GLU A 16 5.71 8.88 -12.61
N VAL A 17 6.17 7.85 -13.36
CA VAL A 17 7.54 7.32 -13.27
C VAL A 17 8.42 7.92 -14.36
N THR A 18 7.89 8.09 -15.57
CA THR A 18 8.67 8.57 -16.72
C THR A 18 8.88 10.09 -16.74
N HIS A 19 8.07 10.86 -16.00
CA HIS A 19 8.06 12.31 -15.97
C HIS A 19 8.08 12.89 -14.55
N ILE A 20 8.61 14.11 -14.41
CA ILE A 20 8.38 14.98 -13.25
C ILE A 20 7.70 16.26 -13.76
N GLY A 21 6.43 16.42 -13.40
CA GLY A 21 5.58 17.42 -14.05
C GLY A 21 5.54 17.19 -15.56
N PRO A 22 5.77 18.22 -16.41
CA PRO A 22 5.79 18.06 -17.86
C PRO A 22 7.12 17.53 -18.42
N HIS A 23 8.16 17.31 -17.58
CA HIS A 23 9.51 16.98 -18.05
C HIS A 23 9.76 15.48 -18.02
N GLN A 24 10.13 14.90 -19.17
CA GLN A 24 10.52 13.50 -19.27
C GLN A 24 11.92 13.25 -18.69
N ILE A 25 12.06 12.26 -17.81
CA ILE A 25 13.32 11.93 -17.10
C ILE A 25 13.85 10.53 -17.45
N THR A 26 13.17 9.82 -18.35
CA THR A 26 13.53 8.48 -18.81
C THR A 26 13.63 8.43 -20.35
N PRO A 27 14.31 7.43 -20.95
CA PRO A 27 14.30 7.25 -22.40
C PRO A 27 12.88 7.08 -22.97
N LEU A 28 12.67 7.57 -24.19
CA LEU A 28 11.37 7.46 -24.87
C LEU A 28 10.97 5.99 -25.09
N GLY A 29 9.75 5.65 -24.68
CA GLY A 29 9.17 4.31 -24.90
C GLY A 29 9.66 3.22 -23.96
N VAL A 30 10.39 3.56 -22.88
CA VAL A 30 10.80 2.56 -21.89
C VAL A 30 9.56 1.99 -21.17
N PRO A 31 9.45 0.65 -20.99
CA PRO A 31 8.37 0.07 -20.21
C PRO A 31 8.52 0.41 -18.72
N VAL A 32 7.38 0.52 -18.04
CA VAL A 32 7.30 0.88 -16.62
C VAL A 32 6.34 -0.05 -15.89
N ILE A 33 6.61 -0.27 -14.61
CA ILE A 33 5.71 -0.88 -13.63
C ILE A 33 5.39 0.24 -12.62
N ASN A 34 4.11 0.53 -12.38
CA ASN A 34 3.70 1.63 -11.49
C ASN A 34 2.52 1.24 -10.57
N PRO A 35 2.68 0.24 -9.70
CA PRO A 35 1.71 -0.07 -8.67
C PRO A 35 1.68 1.07 -7.63
N ALA A 36 0.49 1.57 -7.33
CA ALA A 36 0.29 2.64 -6.36
C ALA A 36 0.50 2.20 -4.91
N PHE A 37 0.31 0.91 -4.64
CA PHE A 37 0.31 0.33 -3.30
C PHE A 37 1.04 -1.00 -3.26
N ASP A 38 1.47 -1.38 -2.07
CA ASP A 38 1.91 -2.74 -1.74
C ASP A 38 1.18 -3.23 -0.48
N ILE A 39 1.43 -4.48 -0.11
CA ILE A 39 0.86 -5.08 1.09
C ILE A 39 1.99 -5.31 2.09
N THR A 40 1.83 -4.78 3.30
CA THR A 40 2.70 -5.07 4.44
C THR A 40 2.09 -6.17 5.31
N PRO A 41 2.71 -7.37 5.41
CA PRO A 41 2.27 -8.41 6.33
C PRO A 41 2.18 -7.94 7.80
N PRO A 42 1.17 -8.37 8.57
CA PRO A 42 0.96 -7.88 9.94
C PRO A 42 2.13 -8.12 10.91
N GLU A 43 2.93 -9.17 10.69
CA GLU A 43 4.13 -9.48 11.47
C GLU A 43 5.23 -8.41 11.38
N PHE A 44 5.19 -7.54 10.37
CA PHE A 44 6.12 -6.42 10.22
C PHE A 44 5.60 -5.11 10.84
N VAL A 45 4.39 -5.10 11.39
CA VAL A 45 3.75 -3.91 12.00
C VAL A 45 3.77 -4.03 13.52
N THR A 46 4.44 -3.09 14.21
CA THR A 46 4.51 -3.09 15.69
C THR A 46 3.19 -2.71 16.36
N ALA A 47 2.51 -1.69 15.85
CA ALA A 47 1.22 -1.23 16.35
C ALA A 47 0.42 -0.49 15.26
N ILE A 48 -0.90 -0.44 15.39
CA ILE A 48 -1.80 0.38 14.57
C ILE A 48 -2.38 1.48 15.45
N ILE A 49 -2.21 2.75 15.05
CA ILE A 49 -2.72 3.91 15.78
C ILE A 49 -4.09 4.30 15.21
N THR A 50 -5.10 4.41 16.07
CA THR A 50 -6.48 4.75 15.70
C THR A 50 -7.03 5.84 16.63
N GLU A 51 -8.20 6.39 16.30
CA GLU A 51 -8.94 7.32 17.16
C GLU A 51 -9.44 6.67 18.47
N LYS A 52 -9.47 5.33 18.53
CA LYS A 52 -9.86 4.54 19.72
C LYS A 52 -8.66 4.07 20.55
N GLY A 53 -7.45 4.48 20.20
CA GLY A 53 -6.21 4.12 20.89
C GLY A 53 -5.23 3.32 20.02
N ILE A 54 -4.23 2.71 20.69
CA ILE A 54 -3.14 1.96 20.05
C ILE A 54 -3.45 0.47 20.10
N LEU A 55 -3.42 -0.20 18.95
CA LEU A 55 -3.64 -1.64 18.81
C LEU A 55 -2.29 -2.38 18.65
N PHE A 56 -2.10 -3.44 19.41
CA PHE A 56 -0.95 -4.34 19.30
C PHE A 56 -1.37 -5.73 18.78
N PRO A 57 -0.44 -6.55 18.27
CA PRO A 57 -0.70 -7.95 17.94
C PRO A 57 -1.24 -8.76 19.14
N PRO A 58 -2.08 -9.80 18.93
CA PRO A 58 -2.59 -10.26 17.64
C PRO A 58 -3.71 -9.37 17.12
N TYR A 59 -3.56 -8.89 15.88
CA TYR A 59 -4.41 -7.84 15.31
C TYR A 59 -5.85 -8.26 15.10
N GLU A 60 -6.12 -9.55 14.86
CA GLU A 60 -7.49 -10.06 14.77
C GLU A 60 -8.28 -9.81 16.07
N LYS A 61 -7.61 -9.90 17.22
CA LYS A 61 -8.25 -9.68 18.52
C LYS A 61 -8.32 -8.21 18.88
N SER A 62 -7.26 -7.43 18.64
CA SER A 62 -7.23 -6.02 19.02
C SER A 62 -8.14 -5.17 18.13
N ILE A 63 -8.23 -5.48 16.83
CA ILE A 63 -9.18 -4.84 15.90
C ILE A 63 -10.62 -5.21 16.29
N ALA A 64 -10.94 -6.50 16.49
CA ALA A 64 -12.30 -6.91 16.84
C ALA A 64 -12.82 -6.33 18.16
N LYS A 65 -11.95 -5.90 19.09
CA LYS A 65 -12.36 -5.25 20.35
C LYS A 65 -12.85 -3.81 20.19
N ILE A 66 -12.55 -3.16 19.06
CA ILE A 66 -12.88 -1.76 18.83
C ILE A 66 -14.00 -1.56 17.80
N PHE A 67 -14.56 -2.65 17.25
CA PHE A 67 -15.75 -2.69 16.39
C PHE A 67 -16.90 -3.39 17.10
#